data_AF-A0A1G2FI95-F1
#
_entry.id   AF-A0A1G2FI95-F1
#
_cell.length_a   1.000
_cell.length_b   1.000
_cell.length_c   1.000
_cell.angle_alpha   90.00
_cell.angle_beta   90.00
_cell.angle_gamma   90.00
#
_symmetry.space_group_name_H-M   'P 1'
#
loop_
_entity.id
_entity.type
_entity.pdbx_description
1 polymer ?
#
loop_
_entity_poly.entity_id
_entity_poly.type
_entity_poly.pdbx_seq_one_letter_code
_entity_poly.pdbx_strand_id
1 'polypeptide(L)'
;MSRFQKISLFLLRISMGWLFFYAGITKVLDPKWSAAGYLKGAKTFTGFYQWLVGSDILPIINFINEWGLTLLGVSLILGIFVRMSSVLGAVLMLLYYFPILEFPYVGHSFLVDEHIIYALALIMFASLRVERLWGLENLFLKLIRWSK
;
A
#
# COMPACT_ATOMS: atom_id res chain seq x y z
N MET A 1 6.07 -17.71 -17.27
CA MET A 1 6.72 -16.38 -17.29
C MET A 1 8.18 -16.53 -17.68
N SER A 2 8.64 -15.72 -18.64
CA SER A 2 10.05 -15.65 -19.04
C SER A 2 10.93 -15.12 -17.90
N ARG A 3 12.25 -15.32 -18.00
CA ARG A 3 13.21 -14.80 -17.01
C ARG A 3 13.10 -13.29 -16.86
N PHE A 4 12.98 -12.58 -17.98
CA PHE A 4 12.81 -11.13 -18.00
C PHE A 4 11.55 -10.67 -17.24
N GLN A 5 10.40 -11.27 -17.54
CA GLN A 5 9.13 -10.95 -16.85
C GLN A 5 9.23 -11.14 -15.32
N LYS A 6 9.90 -12.20 -14.87
CA LYS A 6 10.10 -12.46 -13.43
C LYS A 6 10.98 -11.40 -12.77
N ILE A 7 12.07 -11.01 -13.44
CA ILE A 7 12.98 -9.95 -12.95
C ILE A 7 12.25 -8.61 -12.88
N SER A 8 11.53 -8.23 -13.94
CA SER A 8 10.77 -6.98 -13.96
C SER A 8 9.72 -6.91 -12.85
N LEU A 9 8.96 -7.99 -12.62
CA LEU A 9 7.98 -8.04 -11.53
C LEU A 9 8.63 -8.00 -10.15
N PHE A 10 9.76 -8.68 -9.98
CA PHE A 10 10.50 -8.64 -8.72
C PHE A 10 11.01 -7.22 -8.43
N LEU A 11 11.64 -6.57 -9.41
CA LEU A 11 12.12 -5.20 -9.26
C LEU A 11 10.96 -4.25 -8.94
N LEU A 12 9.85 -4.33 -9.68
CA LEU A 12 8.67 -3.51 -9.41
C LEU A 12 8.13 -3.74 -7.98
N ARG A 13 8.06 -5.00 -7.52
CA ARG A 13 7.63 -5.34 -6.16
C ARG A 13 8.53 -4.72 -5.11
N ILE A 14 9.85 -4.84 -5.26
CA ILE A 14 10.82 -4.26 -4.32
C ILE A 14 10.74 -2.73 -4.34
N SER A 15 10.65 -2.11 -5.52
CA SER A 15 10.54 -0.65 -5.65
C SER A 15 9.26 -0.11 -4.98
N MET A 16 8.11 -0.74 -5.23
CA MET A 16 6.86 -0.37 -4.54
C MET A 16 6.92 -0.65 -3.05
N GLY A 17 7.50 -1.77 -2.64
CA GLY A 17 7.72 -2.09 -1.24
C GLY A 17 8.56 -1.05 -0.52
N TRP A 18 9.64 -0.60 -1.16
CA TRP A 18 10.48 0.48 -0.65
C TRP A 18 9.72 1.80 -0.52
N LEU A 19 8.94 2.17 -1.54
CA LEU A 19 8.12 3.38 -1.54
C LEU A 19 7.14 3.40 -0.37
N PHE A 20 6.38 2.32 -0.16
CA PHE A 20 5.43 2.23 0.95
C PHE A 20 6.12 2.13 2.31
N PHE A 21 7.21 1.39 2.40
CA PHE A 21 7.98 1.28 3.63
C PHE A 21 8.48 2.66 4.07
N TYR A 22 9.11 3.40 3.15
CA TYR A 22 9.59 4.76 3.44
C TYR A 22 8.45 5.70 3.81
N ALA A 23 7.33 5.65 3.07
CA ALA A 23 6.16 6.48 3.36
C ALA A 23 5.52 6.16 4.72
N GLY A 24 5.57 4.91 5.19
CA GLY A 24 5.04 4.50 6.50
C GLY A 24 6.00 4.79 7.63
N ILE A 25 7.26 4.36 7.51
CA ILE A 25 8.25 4.44 8.60
C ILE A 25 8.55 5.89 8.98
N THR A 26 8.54 6.81 8.01
CA THR A 26 8.72 8.24 8.28
C THR A 26 7.59 8.82 9.14
N LYS A 27 6.36 8.29 9.03
CA LYS A 27 5.23 8.67 9.88
C LYS A 27 5.36 8.09 11.28
N VAL A 28 5.73 6.80 11.38
CA VAL A 28 5.97 6.12 12.67
C VAL A 28 7.06 6.83 13.47
N LEU A 29 8.10 7.32 12.80
CA LEU A 29 9.25 7.97 13.44
C LEU A 29 9.04 9.47 13.72
N ASP A 30 7.96 10.07 13.23
CA ASP A 30 7.63 11.47 13.49
C ASP A 30 6.47 11.58 14.50
N PRO A 31 6.74 11.88 15.78
CA PRO A 31 5.70 12.01 16.81
C PRO A 31 4.70 13.14 16.55
N LYS A 32 5.01 14.06 15.62
CA LYS A 32 4.13 15.18 15.25
C LYS A 32 3.26 14.84 14.05
N TRP A 33 3.49 13.71 13.38
CA TRP A 33 2.72 13.35 12.21
C TRP A 33 1.25 13.08 12.58
N SER A 34 0.34 13.48 11.68
CA SER A 34 -1.08 13.13 11.80
C SER A 34 -1.77 13.15 10.44
N ALA A 35 -2.72 12.23 10.25
CA ALA A 35 -3.61 12.21 9.10
C ALA A 35 -4.64 13.35 9.09
N ALA A 36 -4.83 14.07 10.21
CA ALA A 36 -5.93 15.04 10.38
C ALA A 36 -5.96 16.12 9.28
N GLY A 37 -4.81 16.67 8.92
CA GLY A 37 -4.73 17.70 7.88
C GLY A 37 -5.19 17.18 6.52
N TYR A 38 -4.76 15.97 6.18
CA TYR A 38 -5.14 15.30 4.93
C TYR A 38 -6.65 14.98 4.89
N LEU A 39 -7.18 14.40 5.96
CA LEU A 39 -8.60 14.05 6.06
C LEU A 39 -9.51 15.28 6.04
N LYS A 40 -9.13 16.36 6.74
CA LYS A 40 -9.88 17.63 6.74
C LYS A 40 -9.93 18.27 5.35
N GLY A 41 -8.91 18.05 4.53
CA GLY A 41 -8.80 18.59 3.17
C GLY A 41 -9.62 17.82 2.12
N ALA A 42 -10.34 16.76 2.51
CA ALA A 42 -11.06 15.90 1.57
C ALA A 42 -12.07 16.68 0.70
N LYS A 43 -12.05 16.38 -0.60
CA LYS A 43 -12.92 16.99 -1.63
C LYS A 43 -14.09 16.11 -2.01
N THR A 44 -13.88 14.79 -2.07
CA THR A 44 -14.93 13.80 -2.29
C THR A 44 -15.20 13.00 -1.02
N PHE A 45 -16.45 12.58 -0.80
CA PHE A 45 -16.93 11.89 0.41
C PHE A 45 -16.61 12.62 1.74
N THR A 46 -16.74 13.94 1.73
CA THR A 46 -16.34 14.81 2.85
C THR A 46 -16.92 14.36 4.20
N GLY A 47 -18.20 13.97 4.27
CA GLY A 47 -18.82 13.49 5.51
C GLY A 47 -18.13 12.27 6.12
N PHE A 48 -17.71 11.30 5.29
CA PHE A 48 -16.97 10.13 5.75
C PHE A 48 -15.60 10.52 6.29
N TYR A 49 -14.85 11.36 5.56
CA TYR A 49 -13.52 11.79 5.99
C TYR A 49 -13.55 12.71 7.22
N GLN A 50 -14.57 13.55 7.38
CA GLN A 50 -14.74 14.36 8.59
C GLN A 50 -15.08 13.50 9.81
N TRP A 51 -15.83 12.40 9.64
CA TRP A 51 -16.05 11.44 10.71
C TRP A 51 -14.74 10.79 11.19
N LEU A 52 -13.82 10.48 10.27
CA LEU A 52 -12.49 9.95 10.61
C LEU A 52 -11.61 10.95 11.38
N VAL A 53 -11.90 12.25 11.30
CA VAL A 53 -11.19 13.31 12.05
C VAL A 53 -11.67 13.41 13.50
N GLY A 54 -12.78 12.76 13.87
CA GLY A 54 -13.30 12.74 15.23
C GLY A 54 -12.24 12.35 16.25
N SER A 55 -12.23 13.01 17.41
CA SER A 55 -11.18 12.87 18.43
C SER A 55 -10.95 11.42 18.91
N ASP A 56 -12.00 10.60 18.89
CA ASP A 56 -11.93 9.20 19.33
C ASP A 56 -11.43 8.26 18.22
N ILE A 57 -11.55 8.67 16.95
CA ILE A 57 -11.25 7.84 15.77
C ILE A 57 -9.87 8.19 15.20
N LEU A 58 -9.51 9.47 15.18
CA LEU A 58 -8.28 9.96 14.60
C LEU A 58 -7.01 9.24 15.10
N PRO A 59 -6.84 8.92 16.41
CA PRO A 59 -5.68 8.17 16.88
C PRO A 59 -5.58 6.78 16.24
N ILE A 60 -6.72 6.10 16.05
CA ILE A 60 -6.79 4.79 15.40
C ILE A 60 -6.39 4.92 13.92
N ILE A 61 -6.87 5.96 13.24
CA ILE A 61 -6.54 6.21 11.83
C ILE A 61 -5.07 6.56 11.65
N ASN A 62 -4.47 7.34 12.54
CA ASN A 62 -3.03 7.61 12.51
C ASN A 62 -2.24 6.30 12.64
N PHE A 63 -2.56 5.48 13.64
CA PHE A 63 -1.92 4.19 13.88
C PHE A 63 -2.05 3.24 12.67
N ILE A 64 -3.25 3.10 12.11
CA ILE A 64 -3.50 2.24 10.94
C ILE A 64 -2.73 2.75 9.72
N ASN A 65 -2.64 4.06 9.51
CA ASN A 65 -1.97 4.63 8.34
C ASN A 65 -0.44 4.44 8.43
N GLU A 66 0.15 4.79 9.57
CA GLU A 66 1.57 4.62 9.88
C GLU A 66 2.03 3.16 9.70
N TRP A 67 1.37 2.25 10.41
CA TRP A 67 1.75 0.84 10.41
C TRP A 67 1.26 0.11 9.17
N GLY A 68 0.11 0.47 8.63
CA GLY A 68 -0.44 -0.13 7.41
C GLY A 68 0.51 0.03 6.22
N LEU A 69 1.03 1.25 5.99
CA LEU A 69 2.02 1.51 4.95
C LEU A 69 3.36 0.81 5.23
N THR A 70 3.83 0.88 6.47
CA THR A 70 5.10 0.26 6.88
C THR A 70 5.08 -1.26 6.65
N LEU A 71 4.04 -1.93 7.15
CA LEU A 71 3.88 -3.38 7.03
C LEU A 71 3.59 -3.82 5.59
N LEU A 72 2.85 -3.03 4.82
CA LEU A 72 2.69 -3.25 3.37
C LEU A 72 4.06 -3.24 2.68
N GLY A 73 4.87 -2.22 2.95
CA GLY A 73 6.21 -2.11 2.38
C GLY A 73 7.10 -3.29 2.73
N VAL A 74 7.17 -3.65 4.02
CA VAL A 74 7.93 -4.81 4.50
C VAL A 74 7.45 -6.11 3.85
N SER A 75 6.13 -6.32 3.76
CA SER A 75 5.53 -7.49 3.13
C SER A 75 5.94 -7.63 1.65
N LEU A 76 5.94 -6.53 0.90
CA LEU A 76 6.36 -6.51 -0.51
C LEU A 76 7.87 -6.74 -0.67
N ILE A 77 8.70 -6.14 0.19
CA ILE A 77 10.16 -6.33 0.15
C ILE A 77 10.52 -7.79 0.44
N LEU A 78 10.05 -8.32 1.57
CA LEU A 78 10.34 -9.69 2.00
C LEU A 78 9.64 -10.74 1.14
N GLY A 79 8.55 -10.35 0.47
CA GLY A 79 7.74 -11.26 -0.31
C GLY A 79 6.93 -12.23 0.55
N ILE A 80 6.45 -11.78 1.72
CA ILE A 80 5.67 -12.57 2.69
C ILE A 80 4.27 -11.99 2.76
N PHE A 81 3.22 -12.82 2.63
CA PHE A 81 1.81 -12.38 2.62
C PHE A 81 1.48 -11.32 1.55
N VAL A 82 2.26 -11.24 0.46
CA VAL A 82 2.13 -10.21 -0.60
C VAL A 82 0.71 -10.13 -1.14
N ARG A 83 0.04 -11.26 -1.35
CA ARG A 83 -1.33 -11.28 -1.87
C ARG A 83 -2.31 -10.56 -0.94
N MET A 84 -2.26 -10.86 0.36
CA MET A 84 -3.16 -10.26 1.35
C MET A 84 -2.83 -8.78 1.54
N SER A 85 -1.56 -8.44 1.72
CA SER A 85 -1.12 -7.05 1.89
C SER A 85 -1.43 -6.21 0.66
N SER A 86 -1.29 -6.76 -0.55
CA SER A 86 -1.60 -6.03 -1.78
C SER A 86 -3.09 -5.71 -1.94
N VAL A 87 -3.99 -6.61 -1.54
CA VAL A 87 -5.44 -6.30 -1.57
C VAL A 87 -5.77 -5.18 -0.59
N LEU A 88 -5.27 -5.27 0.65
CA LEU A 88 -5.48 -4.23 1.67
C LEU A 88 -4.83 -2.90 1.26
N GLY A 89 -3.63 -2.96 0.69
CA GLY A 89 -2.91 -1.80 0.17
C GLY A 89 -3.65 -1.14 -0.99
N ALA A 90 -4.26 -1.91 -1.90
CA ALA A 90 -5.08 -1.35 -2.97
C ALA A 90 -6.31 -0.61 -2.42
N VAL A 91 -6.99 -1.18 -1.42
CA VAL A 91 -8.08 -0.49 -0.72
C VAL A 91 -7.59 0.81 -0.06
N LEU A 92 -6.42 0.77 0.60
CA LEU A 92 -5.81 1.96 1.21
C LEU A 92 -5.51 3.05 0.17
N MET A 93 -4.99 2.67 -1.01
CA MET A 93 -4.74 3.63 -2.09
C MET A 93 -6.03 4.28 -2.58
N LEU A 94 -7.13 3.52 -2.70
CA LEU A 94 -8.43 4.10 -3.04
C LEU A 94 -8.93 5.06 -1.95
N LEU A 95 -8.67 4.77 -0.68
CA LEU A 95 -9.00 5.68 0.42
C LEU A 95 -8.17 6.97 0.41
N TYR A 96 -6.97 6.98 -0.18
CA TYR A 96 -6.18 8.20 -0.43
C TYR A 96 -6.55 8.89 -1.74
N TYR A 97 -7.14 8.18 -2.69
CA TYR A 97 -7.56 8.78 -3.94
C TYR A 97 -8.73 9.76 -3.76
N PHE A 98 -9.76 9.40 -2.99
CA PHE A 98 -10.97 10.23 -2.89
C PHE A 98 -10.80 11.60 -2.22
N PRO A 99 -9.97 11.78 -1.18
CA PRO A 99 -9.76 13.09 -0.56
C PRO A 99 -9.23 14.14 -1.53
N ILE A 100 -8.45 13.74 -2.54
CA ILE A 100 -7.82 14.65 -3.51
C ILE A 100 -8.59 14.72 -4.85
N LEU A 101 -9.63 13.90 -5.02
CA LEU A 101 -10.44 13.89 -6.23
C LEU A 101 -11.35 15.12 -6.27
N GLU A 102 -11.12 15.99 -7.25
CA GLU A 102 -11.99 17.11 -7.64
C GLU A 102 -12.55 16.83 -9.02
N PHE A 103 -13.59 16.00 -9.08
CA PHE A 103 -14.07 15.43 -10.33
C PHE A 103 -14.25 16.48 -11.44
N PRO A 104 -13.68 16.28 -12.64
CA PRO A 104 -13.04 15.04 -13.11
C PRO A 104 -11.50 15.00 -12.97
N TYR A 105 -10.91 15.96 -12.26
CA TYR A 105 -9.47 16.11 -12.08
C TYR A 105 -9.00 15.57 -10.72
N VAL A 106 -7.75 15.15 -10.67
CA VAL A 106 -7.08 14.68 -9.45
C VAL A 106 -5.64 15.17 -9.46
N GLY A 107 -5.27 16.02 -8.50
CA GLY A 107 -3.94 16.65 -8.47
C GLY A 107 -3.60 17.37 -9.77
N HIS A 108 -2.66 16.81 -10.55
CA HIS A 108 -2.19 17.36 -11.82
C HIS A 108 -2.63 16.56 -13.06
N SER A 109 -3.50 15.58 -12.91
CA SER A 109 -4.01 14.73 -13.99
C SER A 109 -5.54 14.71 -14.04
N PHE A 110 -6.08 14.25 -15.17
CA PHE A 110 -7.45 13.74 -15.21
C PHE A 110 -7.53 12.44 -14.41
N LEU A 111 -8.70 12.05 -13.87
CA LEU A 111 -9.09 10.82 -13.15
C LEU A 111 -8.03 9.82 -12.60
N VAL A 112 -6.95 9.50 -13.30
CA VAL A 112 -5.87 8.60 -12.89
C VAL A 112 -4.69 9.39 -12.32
N ASP A 113 -4.39 9.19 -11.04
CA ASP A 113 -3.17 9.66 -10.38
C ASP A 113 -2.31 8.49 -9.86
N GLU A 114 -1.29 8.81 -9.08
CA GLU A 114 -0.40 7.82 -8.47
C GLU A 114 -1.14 6.78 -7.59
N HIS A 115 -2.18 7.18 -6.86
CA HIS A 115 -2.94 6.24 -6.01
C HIS A 115 -3.64 5.17 -6.86
N ILE A 116 -4.24 5.56 -7.99
CA ILE A 116 -4.86 4.60 -8.92
C ILE A 116 -3.80 3.68 -9.53
N ILE A 117 -2.65 4.22 -9.96
CA ILE A 117 -1.55 3.43 -10.52
C ILE A 117 -1.05 2.40 -9.49
N TYR A 118 -0.86 2.83 -8.25
CA TYR A 118 -0.42 1.95 -7.16
C TYR A 118 -1.46 0.89 -6.82
N ALA A 119 -2.74 1.24 -6.77
CA ALA A 119 -3.81 0.27 -6.53
C ALA A 119 -3.82 -0.83 -7.61
N LEU A 120 -3.70 -0.46 -8.88
CA LEU A 120 -3.66 -1.41 -9.99
C LEU A 120 -2.43 -2.32 -9.94
N ALA A 121 -1.25 -1.76 -9.62
CA ALA A 121 -0.03 -2.56 -9.48
C ALA A 121 -0.10 -3.55 -8.30
N LEU A 122 -0.71 -3.15 -7.18
CA LEU A 122 -0.98 -4.05 -6.06
C LEU A 122 -1.99 -5.14 -6.43
N ILE A 123 -3.08 -4.80 -7.12
CA ILE A 123 -4.04 -5.79 -7.63
C ILE A 123 -3.35 -6.79 -8.58
N MET A 124 -2.43 -6.31 -9.43
CA MET A 124 -1.60 -7.16 -10.28
C MET A 124 -0.72 -8.12 -9.44
N PHE A 125 -0.12 -7.66 -8.35
CA PHE A 125 0.65 -8.55 -7.46
C PHE A 125 -0.24 -9.61 -6.81
N ALA A 126 -1.44 -9.23 -6.36
CA ALA A 126 -2.40 -10.14 -5.77
C ALA A 126 -2.93 -11.19 -6.77
N SER A 127 -3.13 -10.81 -8.04
CA SER A 127 -3.63 -11.71 -9.09
C SER A 127 -2.56 -12.67 -9.59
N LEU A 128 -1.32 -12.21 -9.77
CA LEU A 128 -0.22 -13.01 -10.30
C LEU A 128 0.47 -13.90 -9.24
N ARG A 129 0.06 -13.80 -7.96
CA ARG A 129 0.68 -14.53 -6.83
C ARG A 129 2.21 -14.35 -6.80
N VAL A 130 2.64 -13.10 -6.89
CA VAL A 130 4.06 -12.74 -7.04
C VAL A 130 4.90 -13.17 -5.84
N GLU A 131 4.30 -13.50 -4.69
CA GLU A 131 4.96 -14.15 -3.56
C GLU A 131 5.74 -15.43 -3.95
N ARG A 132 5.27 -16.16 -4.97
CA ARG A 132 5.94 -17.39 -5.46
C ARG A 132 7.17 -17.08 -6.33
N LEU A 133 7.33 -15.85 -6.79
CA LEU A 133 8.46 -15.40 -7.60
C LEU A 133 9.48 -14.73 -6.67
N TRP A 134 10.40 -15.55 -6.13
CA TRP A 134 11.49 -15.10 -5.26
C TRP A 134 11.03 -14.30 -4.01
N GLY A 135 9.91 -14.70 -3.39
CA GLY A 135 9.58 -14.32 -2.01
C GLY A 135 10.26 -15.26 -1.01
N LEU A 136 10.61 -14.75 0.17
CA LEU A 136 11.17 -15.58 1.25
C LEU A 136 10.21 -16.71 1.64
N GLU A 137 8.91 -16.49 1.53
CA GLU A 137 7.87 -17.50 1.74
C GLU A 137 8.11 -18.77 0.88
N ASN A 138 8.49 -18.60 -0.39
CA ASN A 138 8.73 -19.73 -1.28
C ASN A 138 10.06 -20.46 -0.97
N LEU A 139 11.03 -19.77 -0.36
CA LEU A 139 12.27 -20.38 0.12
C LEU A 139 12.00 -21.24 1.37
N PHE A 140 11.27 -20.70 2.35
CA PHE A 140 10.86 -21.45 3.55
C PHE A 140 10.04 -22.70 3.21
N LEU A 141 9.06 -22.59 2.30
CA LEU A 141 8.26 -23.73 1.86
C LEU A 141 9.08 -24.81 1.14
N LYS A 142 10.13 -24.42 0.40
CA LYS A 142 11.06 -25.38 -0.21
C LYS A 142 11.93 -26.10 0.82
N LEU A 143 12.44 -25.37 1.81
CA LEU A 143 13.25 -25.95 2.89
C LEU A 143 12.46 -26.97 3.71
N ILE A 144 11.20 -26.66 4.05
CA ILE A 144 10.31 -27.58 4.79
C ILE A 144 10.04 -28.86 3.97
N ARG A 145 9.86 -28.76 2.65
CA ARG A 145 9.66 -29.93 1.77
C ARG A 145 10.91 -30.79 1.58
N TRP A 146 12.11 -30.26 1.81
CA TRP A 146 13.37 -31.02 1.74
C TRP A 146 13.71 -31.75 3.05
N SER A 147 13.09 -31.35 4.15
CA SER A 147 13.28 -31.96 5.48
C SER A 147 12.32 -33.12 5.78
N LYS A 148 11.45 -33.49 4.83
CA LYS A 148 10.57 -34.67 4.88
C LYS A 148 10.96 -35.63 3.77
#